data_AF-A0A225UJ86-F1
#
_entry.id   AF-A0A225UJ86-F1
#
_cell.length_a   1.000
_cell.length_b   1.000
_cell.length_c   1.000
_cell.angle_alpha   90.00
_cell.angle_beta   90.00
_cell.angle_gamma   90.00
#
_symmetry.space_group_name_H-M   'P 1'
#
loop_
_entity.id
_entity.type
_entity.pdbx_description
1 polymer ?
#
loop_
_entity_poly.entity_id
_entity_poly.type
_entity_poly.pdbx_seq_one_letter_code
_entity_poly.pdbx_strand_id
1 'polypeptide(L)'
;MTTSHYGPAAGAAASSPLYRALCVRSGNVIALGMQKVASVNCAGMTLFRVFQGNVEVLGFQPPLGVYFSYFSLHSPKWDNLLVIEGRPGNEETQAPFGPNNASLLQVMEPNLPPEAVNEDEEIAADRLAMQLVEDFPIVLVFRTIPVTYGNVMSFYENTRPEKPPSVLPGFKMIVSKHNQNVLSEFTADFDLTSAAPPNTDLLHHDWKTPERVLAELVVVDSFKTLNITEAWQSTVDKLQASLLEENPMSQKIVVCGGKGVGKSTFCRYMLNRLLAKFGTVAFLDTDLGQSELTPSGLVALHAMTTPLLGPGFSHMKNPIRSFFCGNTNPGNDPLYYMKAVKSLLRLYKVKWGNQNNDNARDES
;
A
#
# COMPACT_ATOMS: atom_id res chain seq x y z
N MET A 1 -17.97 39.32 28.32
CA MET A 1 -18.88 38.72 29.32
C MET A 1 -20.17 38.35 28.61
N THR A 2 -20.39 37.05 28.40
CA THR A 2 -21.71 36.41 28.35
C THR A 2 -21.45 34.90 28.24
N THR A 3 -21.78 34.21 29.32
CA THR A 3 -21.77 32.77 29.50
C THR A 3 -23.00 32.16 28.83
N SER A 4 -22.85 31.01 28.17
CA SER A 4 -23.97 30.08 27.98
C SER A 4 -23.51 28.67 28.35
N HIS A 5 -23.98 28.23 29.51
CA HIS A 5 -23.95 26.84 29.95
C HIS A 5 -24.95 26.03 29.12
N TYR A 6 -24.45 25.00 28.42
CA TYR A 6 -25.21 23.78 28.17
C TYR A 6 -24.25 22.62 28.46
N GLY A 7 -24.38 22.04 29.65
CA GLY A 7 -23.78 20.73 29.92
C GLY A 7 -24.56 19.68 29.13
N PRO A 8 -23.92 18.69 28.49
CA PRO A 8 -24.65 17.60 27.90
C PRO A 8 -25.18 16.69 29.00
N ALA A 9 -26.46 16.36 28.86
CA ALA A 9 -27.19 15.43 29.69
C ALA A 9 -26.55 14.03 29.71
N ALA A 10 -26.72 13.35 30.84
CA ALA A 10 -26.39 11.94 31.02
C ALA A 10 -27.07 11.10 29.92
N GLY A 11 -26.27 10.34 29.17
CA GLY A 11 -26.76 9.44 28.10
C GLY A 11 -26.02 9.52 26.76
N ALA A 12 -24.82 10.11 26.68
CA ALA A 12 -23.99 9.98 25.48
C ALA A 12 -23.42 8.56 25.42
N ALA A 13 -23.92 7.74 24.50
CA ALA A 13 -23.24 6.52 24.09
C ALA A 13 -21.77 6.86 23.79
N ALA A 14 -20.84 6.17 24.45
CA ALA A 14 -19.42 6.35 24.18
C ALA A 14 -19.20 6.20 22.67
N SER A 15 -18.61 7.21 22.03
CA SER A 15 -18.30 7.16 20.60
C SER A 15 -17.49 5.89 20.33
N SER A 16 -17.92 5.07 19.36
CA SER A 16 -17.17 3.85 19.00
C SER A 16 -15.71 4.19 18.73
N PRO A 17 -14.76 3.36 19.20
CA PRO A 17 -13.34 3.61 18.98
C PRO A 17 -13.04 3.71 17.47
N LEU A 18 -12.10 4.58 17.09
CA LEU A 18 -11.74 4.79 15.68
C LEU A 18 -11.01 3.58 15.10
N TYR A 19 -10.24 2.89 15.94
CA TYR A 19 -9.48 1.69 15.62
C TYR A 19 -9.62 0.63 16.72
N ARG A 20 -9.51 -0.64 16.33
CA ARG A 20 -9.25 -1.76 17.24
C ARG A 20 -8.32 -2.74 16.55
N ALA A 21 -7.27 -3.19 17.24
CA ALA A 21 -6.33 -4.17 16.70
C ALA A 21 -6.26 -5.43 17.57
N LEU A 22 -6.16 -6.57 16.92
CA LEU A 22 -5.97 -7.89 17.53
C LEU A 22 -4.77 -8.55 16.86
N CYS A 23 -3.93 -9.27 17.60
CA CYS A 23 -2.77 -9.98 17.03
C CYS A 23 -2.88 -11.49 17.23
N VAL A 24 -2.33 -12.24 16.28
CA VAL A 24 -2.16 -13.69 16.43
C VAL A 24 -1.07 -13.99 17.47
N ARG A 25 -0.98 -15.25 17.90
CA ARG A 25 -0.04 -15.70 18.95
C ARG A 25 1.40 -15.29 18.68
N SER A 26 1.88 -15.33 17.43
CA SER A 26 3.25 -14.93 17.08
C SER A 26 3.47 -13.42 16.96
N GLY A 27 2.41 -12.61 16.92
CA GLY A 27 2.50 -11.16 16.71
C GLY A 27 2.85 -10.73 15.29
N ASN A 28 3.14 -11.67 14.38
CA ASN A 28 3.50 -11.38 12.99
C ASN A 28 2.30 -10.99 12.11
N VAL A 29 1.08 -11.27 12.58
CA VAL A 29 -0.16 -11.00 11.87
C VAL A 29 -1.13 -10.30 12.81
N ILE A 30 -1.76 -9.23 12.32
CA ILE A 30 -2.78 -8.50 13.06
C ILE A 30 -4.04 -8.32 12.22
N ALA A 31 -5.19 -8.28 12.88
CA ALA A 31 -6.44 -7.78 12.34
C ALA A 31 -6.69 -6.38 12.90
N LEU A 32 -6.95 -5.41 12.03
CA LEU A 32 -7.22 -4.01 12.37
C LEU A 32 -8.61 -3.63 11.86
N GLY A 33 -9.52 -3.31 12.78
CA GLY A 33 -10.79 -2.67 12.50
C GLY A 33 -10.62 -1.16 12.49
N MET A 34 -11.23 -0.47 11.52
CA MET A 34 -11.21 0.98 11.42
C MET A 34 -12.53 1.56 10.91
N GLN A 35 -12.84 2.80 11.32
CA GLN A 35 -14.03 3.52 10.85
C GLN A 35 -13.86 4.03 9.41
N LYS A 36 -14.97 4.28 8.69
CA LYS A 36 -14.96 4.70 7.25
C LYS A 36 -14.15 5.95 6.96
N VAL A 37 -14.09 6.89 7.90
CA VAL A 37 -13.38 8.18 7.76
C VAL A 37 -11.96 8.14 8.29
N ALA A 38 -11.53 7.00 8.82
CA ALA A 38 -10.21 6.83 9.41
C ALA A 38 -9.14 6.63 8.32
N SER A 39 -7.89 6.90 8.67
CA SER A 39 -6.75 6.70 7.77
C SER A 39 -5.51 6.23 8.52
N VAL A 40 -4.81 5.27 7.91
CA VAL A 40 -3.61 4.67 8.49
C VAL A 40 -2.37 5.23 7.79
N ASN A 41 -1.63 6.11 8.49
CA ASN A 41 -0.33 6.56 8.01
C ASN A 41 0.70 5.47 8.26
N CYS A 42 1.17 4.86 7.19
CA CYS A 42 2.02 3.68 7.24
C CYS A 42 3.48 4.09 7.33
N ALA A 43 4.22 3.62 8.33
CA ALA A 43 5.67 3.69 8.34
C ALA A 43 6.25 2.29 8.53
N GLY A 44 7.08 1.85 7.60
CA GLY A 44 7.65 0.52 7.63
C GLY A 44 7.36 -0.29 6.38
N MET A 45 7.38 -1.61 6.55
CA MET A 45 6.99 -2.57 5.53
C MET A 45 6.02 -3.63 6.07
N THR A 46 5.00 -3.95 5.30
CA THR A 46 4.02 -4.98 5.66
C THR A 46 3.28 -5.45 4.41
N LEU A 47 2.82 -6.70 4.42
CA LEU A 47 1.76 -7.13 3.52
C LEU A 47 0.43 -6.76 4.16
N PHE A 48 -0.54 -6.26 3.41
CA PHE A 48 -1.90 -6.10 3.91
C PHE A 48 -2.92 -6.74 3.00
N ARG A 49 -4.09 -7.08 3.54
CA ARG A 49 -5.25 -7.48 2.76
C ARG A 49 -6.51 -6.87 3.34
N VAL A 50 -7.50 -6.66 2.48
CA VAL A 50 -8.81 -6.17 2.89
C VAL A 50 -9.69 -7.35 3.25
N PHE A 51 -10.03 -7.47 4.52
CA PHE A 51 -10.94 -8.50 5.01
C PHE A 51 -12.39 -8.07 4.79
N GLN A 52 -12.71 -6.81 5.07
CA GLN A 52 -14.02 -6.21 4.91
C GLN A 52 -13.90 -4.74 4.54
N GLY A 53 -14.86 -4.26 3.74
CA GLY A 53 -14.98 -2.85 3.40
C GLY A 53 -14.09 -2.44 2.22
N ASN A 54 -13.95 -1.13 2.02
CA ASN A 54 -13.16 -0.57 0.94
C ASN A 54 -12.11 0.39 1.49
N VAL A 55 -10.90 0.31 0.93
CA VAL A 55 -9.82 1.25 1.20
C VAL A 55 -9.19 1.72 -0.11
N GLU A 56 -8.46 2.82 -0.02
CA GLU A 56 -7.66 3.34 -1.12
C GLU A 56 -6.24 3.64 -0.66
N VAL A 57 -5.26 3.27 -1.49
CA VAL A 57 -3.84 3.54 -1.26
C VAL A 57 -3.24 4.09 -2.55
N LEU A 58 -2.81 5.34 -2.54
CA LEU A 58 -2.21 6.01 -3.70
C LEU A 58 -3.05 5.85 -4.98
N GLY A 59 -4.37 6.01 -4.87
CA GLY A 59 -5.34 5.85 -5.96
C GLY A 59 -5.63 4.41 -6.37
N PHE A 60 -4.98 3.41 -5.78
CA PHE A 60 -5.34 2.01 -5.98
C PHE A 60 -6.42 1.61 -4.98
N GLN A 61 -7.43 0.86 -5.42
CA GLN A 61 -8.44 0.24 -4.55
C GLN A 61 -8.21 -1.27 -4.51
N PRO A 62 -7.59 -1.77 -3.43
CA PRO A 62 -7.46 -3.19 -3.16
C PRO A 62 -8.77 -3.98 -3.28
N PRO A 63 -8.83 -5.09 -4.03
CA PRO A 63 -9.94 -6.04 -3.89
C PRO A 63 -9.95 -6.71 -2.50
N LEU A 64 -11.11 -7.25 -2.12
CA LEU A 64 -11.25 -8.09 -0.93
C LEU A 64 -10.42 -9.37 -1.06
N GLY A 65 -9.85 -9.84 0.05
CA GLY A 65 -9.17 -11.13 0.13
C GLY A 65 -7.66 -11.06 -0.07
N VAL A 66 -7.11 -12.18 -0.53
CA VAL A 66 -5.69 -12.61 -0.56
C VAL A 66 -4.63 -11.50 -0.64
N TYR A 67 -3.49 -11.72 0.01
CA TYR A 67 -2.28 -10.94 -0.21
C TYR A 67 -1.82 -11.04 -1.68
N PHE A 68 -1.99 -9.96 -2.43
CA PHE A 68 -1.43 -9.85 -3.77
C PHE A 68 -0.07 -9.14 -3.73
N SER A 69 0.79 -9.34 -4.73
CA SER A 69 2.14 -8.72 -4.79
C SER A 69 2.11 -7.18 -4.71
N TYR A 70 0.97 -6.59 -5.04
CA TYR A 70 0.79 -5.16 -4.94
C TYR A 70 0.45 -4.67 -3.54
N PHE A 71 0.12 -5.56 -2.62
CA PHE A 71 -0.15 -5.20 -1.23
C PHE A 71 1.09 -5.27 -0.34
N SER A 72 2.27 -5.54 -0.91
CA SER A 72 3.52 -5.23 -0.23
C SER A 72 3.66 -3.72 -0.15
N LEU A 73 3.40 -3.20 1.04
CA LEU A 73 3.49 -1.80 1.35
C LEU A 73 4.92 -1.52 1.80
N HIS A 74 5.63 -0.69 1.05
CA HIS A 74 6.95 -0.18 1.43
C HIS A 74 6.89 1.33 1.64
N SER A 75 6.80 1.75 2.89
CA SER A 75 6.64 3.15 3.28
C SER A 75 7.75 3.57 4.24
N PRO A 76 8.97 3.82 3.74
CA PRO A 76 10.09 4.20 4.57
C PRO A 76 9.81 5.50 5.33
N LYS A 77 10.12 5.52 6.63
CA LYS A 77 9.82 6.65 7.53
C LYS A 77 10.41 7.99 7.08
N TRP A 78 11.52 7.94 6.33
CA TRP A 78 12.25 9.11 5.84
C TRP A 78 11.69 9.68 4.53
N ASP A 79 10.75 9.00 3.87
CA ASP A 79 10.05 9.49 2.67
C ASP A 79 8.62 9.94 3.03
N ASN A 80 7.84 10.33 2.01
CA ASN A 80 6.41 10.58 2.14
C ASN A 80 5.69 9.26 2.42
N LEU A 81 5.05 9.19 3.58
CA LEU A 81 4.34 8.00 4.01
C LEU A 81 3.16 7.71 3.08
N LEU A 82 2.97 6.44 2.79
CA LEU A 82 1.74 5.92 2.22
C LEU A 82 0.63 6.00 3.27
N VAL A 83 -0.57 6.29 2.80
CA VAL A 83 -1.77 6.41 3.62
C VAL A 83 -2.78 5.40 3.08
N ILE A 84 -3.32 4.57 3.98
CA ILE A 84 -4.49 3.75 3.68
C ILE A 84 -5.71 4.55 4.12
N GLU A 85 -6.53 4.98 3.17
CA GLU A 85 -7.73 5.76 3.43
C GLU A 85 -8.96 4.87 3.38
N GLY A 86 -9.85 4.98 4.38
CA GLY A 86 -11.16 4.35 4.31
C GLY A 86 -12.00 4.96 3.20
N ARG A 87 -12.75 4.10 2.49
CA ARG A 87 -13.72 4.51 1.46
C ARG A 87 -15.09 3.90 1.79
N PRO A 88 -16.19 4.61 1.48
CA PRO A 88 -17.52 4.00 1.54
C PRO A 88 -17.59 2.84 0.54
N GLY A 89 -18.27 1.77 0.93
CA GLY A 89 -18.18 0.52 0.20
C GLY A 89 -19.17 -0.52 0.67
N ASN A 90 -19.17 -1.65 -0.05
CA ASN A 90 -19.84 -2.85 0.39
C ASN A 90 -19.12 -3.41 1.63
N GLU A 91 -19.89 -3.91 2.58
CA GLU A 91 -19.39 -4.50 3.84
C GLU A 91 -19.34 -6.03 3.71
N GLU A 92 -19.09 -6.53 2.50
CA GLU A 92 -18.81 -7.93 2.25
C GLU A 92 -17.49 -8.34 2.88
N THR A 93 -17.48 -9.52 3.49
CA THR A 93 -16.27 -10.16 4.02
C THR A 93 -15.61 -11.02 2.95
N GLN A 94 -14.29 -11.05 2.94
CA GLN A 94 -13.53 -12.03 2.16
C GLN A 94 -13.92 -13.48 2.49
N ALA A 95 -13.63 -14.39 1.58
CA ALA A 95 -13.63 -15.82 1.89
C ALA A 95 -12.47 -16.16 2.85
N PRO A 96 -12.61 -17.22 3.67
CA PRO A 96 -11.53 -17.67 4.56
C PRO A 96 -10.23 -17.98 3.80
N PHE A 97 -9.11 -17.69 4.43
CA PHE A 97 -7.80 -17.98 3.91
C PHE A 97 -7.58 -19.49 3.86
N GLY A 98 -7.08 -19.98 2.72
CA GLY A 98 -6.82 -21.40 2.51
C GLY A 98 -5.61 -21.66 1.60
N PRO A 99 -5.36 -22.93 1.25
CA PRO A 99 -4.12 -23.35 0.57
C PRO A 99 -3.89 -22.69 -0.79
N ASN A 100 -4.97 -22.40 -1.52
CA ASN A 100 -4.90 -21.68 -2.79
C ASN A 100 -4.38 -20.25 -2.62
N ASN A 101 -4.72 -19.61 -1.50
CA ASN A 101 -4.30 -18.24 -1.20
C ASN A 101 -2.83 -18.22 -0.80
N ALA A 102 -2.36 -19.21 -0.04
CA ALA A 102 -0.94 -19.39 0.27
C ALA A 102 -0.12 -19.62 -1.01
N SER A 103 -0.59 -20.49 -1.90
CA SER A 103 0.06 -20.76 -3.19
C SER A 103 0.10 -19.51 -4.07
N LEU A 104 -1.00 -18.76 -4.13
CA LEU A 104 -1.06 -17.50 -4.87
C LEU A 104 -0.08 -16.47 -4.30
N LEU A 105 -0.04 -16.31 -2.98
CA LEU A 105 0.90 -15.42 -2.31
C LEU A 105 2.35 -15.78 -2.66
N GLN A 106 2.73 -17.06 -2.62
CA GLN A 106 4.08 -17.49 -2.97
C GLN A 106 4.46 -17.18 -4.44
N VAL A 107 3.50 -17.31 -5.36
CA VAL A 107 3.71 -16.94 -6.78
C VAL A 107 3.88 -15.44 -6.94
N MET A 108 3.15 -14.66 -6.15
CA MET A 108 3.13 -13.20 -6.21
C MET A 108 4.31 -12.56 -5.50
N GLU A 109 4.78 -13.16 -4.41
CA GLU A 109 5.94 -12.76 -3.62
C GLU A 109 6.98 -13.88 -3.62
N PRO A 110 7.67 -14.12 -4.75
CA PRO A 110 8.61 -15.24 -4.88
C PRO A 110 9.82 -15.11 -3.94
N ASN A 111 10.10 -13.91 -3.44
CA ASN A 111 11.16 -13.64 -2.48
C ASN A 111 10.72 -13.83 -1.03
N LEU A 112 9.43 -14.05 -0.77
CA LEU A 112 8.92 -14.37 0.56
C LEU A 112 9.36 -15.80 0.91
N PRO A 113 10.13 -16.00 2.00
CA PRO A 113 10.48 -17.33 2.48
C PRO A 113 9.20 -18.15 2.72
N PRO A 114 9.14 -19.44 2.32
CA PRO A 114 7.95 -20.27 2.55
C PRO A 114 7.54 -20.33 4.03
N GLU A 115 8.52 -20.27 4.93
CA GLU A 115 8.35 -20.25 6.38
C GLU A 115 7.66 -18.98 6.92
N ALA A 116 7.61 -17.91 6.13
CA ALA A 116 6.98 -16.64 6.51
C ALA A 116 5.45 -16.66 6.37
N VAL A 117 4.91 -17.65 5.65
CA VAL A 117 3.46 -17.85 5.49
C VAL A 117 3.06 -19.11 6.24
N ASN A 118 2.51 -18.90 7.43
CA ASN A 118 1.90 -19.96 8.22
C ASN A 118 0.37 -19.93 8.04
N GLU A 119 -0.19 -21.00 7.46
CA GLU A 119 -1.65 -21.12 7.24
C GLU A 119 -2.45 -21.06 8.55
N ASP A 120 -1.94 -21.65 9.64
CA ASP A 120 -2.63 -21.63 10.94
C ASP A 120 -2.73 -20.21 11.50
N GLU A 121 -1.70 -19.38 11.27
CA GLU A 121 -1.73 -17.96 11.63
C GLU A 121 -2.71 -17.17 10.77
N GLU A 122 -2.83 -17.48 9.48
CA GLU A 122 -3.79 -16.83 8.59
C GLU A 122 -5.23 -17.14 8.99
N ILE A 123 -5.52 -18.40 9.31
CA ILE A 123 -6.84 -18.83 9.78
C ILE A 123 -7.13 -18.19 11.15
N ALA A 124 -6.12 -18.09 12.03
CA ALA A 124 -6.27 -17.37 13.29
C ALA A 124 -6.56 -15.88 13.08
N ALA A 125 -5.85 -15.23 12.15
CA ALA A 125 -6.08 -13.83 11.81
C ALA A 125 -7.49 -13.60 11.24
N ASP A 126 -8.00 -14.50 10.40
CA ASP A 126 -9.37 -14.43 9.89
C ASP A 126 -10.42 -14.55 11.00
N ARG A 127 -10.19 -15.42 11.99
CA ARG A 127 -11.08 -15.51 13.17
C ARG A 127 -11.07 -14.22 13.99
N LEU A 128 -9.91 -13.60 14.16
CA LEU A 128 -9.79 -12.31 14.85
C LEU A 128 -10.45 -11.19 14.03
N ALA A 129 -10.28 -11.18 12.71
CA ALA A 129 -10.92 -10.22 11.82
C ALA A 129 -12.45 -10.32 11.88
N MET A 130 -13.02 -11.54 11.92
CA MET A 130 -14.46 -11.75 12.11
C MET A 130 -15.01 -11.15 13.41
N GLN A 131 -14.21 -11.09 14.49
CA GLN A 131 -14.63 -10.44 15.74
C GLN A 131 -14.76 -8.92 15.61
N LEU A 132 -14.18 -8.32 14.57
CA LEU A 132 -14.18 -6.87 14.33
C LEU A 132 -15.25 -6.43 13.33
N VAL A 133 -15.82 -7.36 12.57
CA VAL A 133 -16.73 -7.09 11.44
C VAL A 133 -18.01 -6.34 11.86
N GLU A 134 -18.58 -6.68 13.03
CA GLU A 134 -19.82 -6.05 13.51
C GLU A 134 -19.58 -4.62 14.05
N ASP A 135 -18.40 -4.38 14.62
CA ASP A 135 -18.04 -3.11 15.26
C ASP A 135 -17.43 -2.11 14.26
N PHE A 136 -16.81 -2.61 13.18
CA PHE A 136 -16.03 -1.81 12.25
C PHE A 136 -16.43 -2.04 10.79
N PRO A 137 -16.73 -0.98 10.04
CA PRO A 137 -17.10 -1.09 8.63
C PRO A 137 -15.94 -1.48 7.71
N ILE A 138 -14.69 -1.34 8.17
CA ILE A 138 -13.49 -1.72 7.44
C ILE A 138 -12.63 -2.58 8.36
N VAL A 139 -12.24 -3.76 7.88
CA VAL A 139 -11.32 -4.66 8.58
C VAL A 139 -10.18 -5.02 7.63
N LEU A 140 -8.95 -4.82 8.10
CA LEU A 140 -7.72 -5.10 7.37
C LEU A 140 -6.91 -6.16 8.11
N VAL A 141 -6.19 -7.00 7.39
CA VAL A 141 -5.22 -7.94 7.98
C VAL A 141 -3.82 -7.57 7.51
N PHE A 142 -2.92 -7.31 8.45
CA PHE A 142 -1.52 -6.98 8.18
C PHE A 142 -0.61 -8.14 8.57
N ARG A 143 0.43 -8.38 7.78
CA ARG A 143 1.44 -9.41 7.99
C ARG A 143 2.84 -8.82 7.88
N THR A 144 3.72 -9.23 8.76
CA THR A 144 5.15 -8.90 8.72
C THR A 144 5.82 -9.45 7.48
N ILE A 145 6.71 -8.65 6.89
CA ILE A 145 7.61 -9.08 5.82
C ILE A 145 9.00 -9.36 6.43
N PRO A 146 9.64 -10.49 6.13
CA PRO A 146 11.01 -10.74 6.52
C PRO A 146 11.97 -9.68 5.97
N VAL A 147 12.92 -9.26 6.80
CA VAL A 147 13.90 -8.26 6.41
C VAL A 147 14.91 -8.88 5.44
N THR A 148 15.10 -8.22 4.31
CA THR A 148 16.06 -8.56 3.26
C THR A 148 16.88 -7.32 2.90
N TYR A 149 17.99 -7.49 2.18
CA TYR A 149 18.76 -6.34 1.67
C TYR A 149 17.94 -5.40 0.80
N GLY A 150 16.93 -5.91 0.07
CA GLY A 150 16.10 -5.11 -0.82
C GLY A 150 15.07 -4.23 -0.09
N ASN A 151 14.60 -4.66 1.07
CA ASN A 151 13.53 -3.95 1.79
C ASN A 151 14.00 -3.27 3.09
N VAL A 152 15.21 -3.54 3.59
CA VAL A 152 15.70 -3.01 4.88
C VAL A 152 15.60 -1.49 5.02
N MET A 153 15.71 -0.74 3.93
CA MET A 153 15.58 0.72 3.92
C MET A 153 14.16 1.22 4.26
N SER A 154 13.18 0.32 4.16
CA SER A 154 11.79 0.55 4.57
C SER A 154 11.47 -0.08 5.93
N PHE A 155 12.41 -0.75 6.61
CA PHE A 155 12.15 -1.30 7.94
C PHE A 155 12.01 -0.17 8.95
N TYR A 156 10.96 -0.22 9.76
CA TYR A 156 10.76 0.77 10.82
C TYR A 156 10.34 0.12 12.12
N GLU A 157 11.10 0.41 13.18
CA GLU A 157 10.80 0.04 14.55
C GLU A 157 11.26 1.18 15.46
N ASN A 158 10.45 1.53 16.47
CA ASN A 158 10.76 2.64 17.38
C ASN A 158 11.52 2.16 18.63
N THR A 159 11.52 0.85 18.88
CA THR A 159 12.21 0.25 20.02
C THR A 159 13.57 -0.30 19.63
N ARG A 160 14.54 -0.22 20.56
CA ARG A 160 15.84 -0.89 20.41
C ARG A 160 15.65 -2.42 20.31
N PRO A 161 16.55 -3.14 19.62
CA PRO A 161 16.45 -4.60 19.40
C PRO A 161 16.41 -5.47 20.67
N GLU A 162 16.72 -4.89 21.83
CA GLU A 162 16.82 -5.59 23.12
C GLU A 162 15.47 -5.87 23.81
N LYS A 163 14.36 -5.35 23.27
CA LYS A 163 13.01 -5.60 23.81
C LYS A 163 12.41 -6.89 23.21
N PRO A 164 11.51 -7.59 23.93
CA PRO A 164 10.80 -8.77 23.40
C PRO A 164 10.10 -8.46 22.07
N PRO A 165 9.77 -9.49 21.26
CA PRO A 165 9.23 -9.29 19.92
C PRO A 165 8.05 -8.30 19.94
N SER A 166 8.15 -7.28 19.09
CA SER A 166 7.11 -6.27 18.93
C SER A 166 5.94 -6.87 18.16
N VAL A 167 4.72 -6.37 18.40
CA VAL A 167 3.62 -6.68 17.47
C VAL A 167 3.92 -6.06 16.12
N LEU A 168 3.73 -6.87 15.07
CA LEU A 168 3.92 -6.53 13.66
C LEU A 168 5.29 -5.86 13.44
N PRO A 169 6.41 -6.59 13.66
CA PRO A 169 7.74 -6.01 13.55
C PRO A 169 8.00 -5.45 12.15
N GLY A 170 8.66 -4.29 12.11
CA GLY A 170 9.02 -3.61 10.86
C GLY A 170 7.96 -2.65 10.29
N PHE A 171 6.77 -2.59 10.92
CA PHE A 171 5.71 -1.65 10.56
C PHE A 171 5.09 -0.99 11.80
N LYS A 172 4.74 0.29 11.68
CA LYS A 172 3.99 1.07 12.67
C LYS A 172 3.03 2.06 12.00
N MET A 173 1.96 2.37 12.71
CA MET A 173 1.01 3.42 12.36
C MET A 173 1.49 4.75 12.96
N ILE A 174 1.76 5.76 12.13
CA ILE A 174 2.21 7.06 12.63
C ILE A 174 1.02 7.99 12.85
N VAL A 175 0.98 8.60 14.03
CA VAL A 175 0.01 9.64 14.39
C VAL A 175 0.74 10.94 14.67
N SER A 176 0.14 12.05 14.26
CA SER A 176 0.76 13.36 14.44
C SER A 176 0.74 13.76 15.91
N LYS A 177 1.73 14.56 16.32
CA LYS A 177 1.77 15.12 17.69
C LYS A 177 0.50 15.90 18.04
N HIS A 178 -0.15 16.52 17.06
CA HIS A 178 -1.40 17.25 17.26
C HIS A 178 -2.59 16.34 17.59
N ASN A 179 -2.53 15.07 17.17
CA ASN A 179 -3.57 14.07 17.41
C ASN A 179 -3.19 13.11 18.55
N GLN A 180 -2.24 13.49 19.42
CA GLN A 180 -1.81 12.65 20.55
C GLN A 180 -2.95 12.36 21.53
N ASN A 181 -3.87 13.30 21.75
CA ASN A 181 -5.02 13.13 22.65
C ASN A 181 -6.01 12.08 22.12
N VAL A 182 -6.13 11.97 20.80
CA VAL A 182 -6.95 10.96 20.12
C VAL A 182 -6.34 9.56 20.33
N LEU A 183 -5.03 9.50 20.53
CA LEU A 183 -4.28 8.28 20.82
C LEU A 183 -4.51 7.78 22.24
N SER A 184 -4.47 8.68 23.24
CA SER A 184 -4.81 8.33 24.64
C SER A 184 -6.23 7.74 24.74
N GLU A 185 -7.17 8.24 23.95
CA GLU A 185 -8.53 7.70 23.86
C GLU A 185 -8.56 6.28 23.26
N PHE A 186 -7.77 6.00 22.22
CA PHE A 186 -7.74 4.67 21.57
C PHE A 186 -6.97 3.62 22.35
N THR A 187 -5.87 4.02 22.99
CA THR A 187 -5.07 3.11 23.80
C THR A 187 -5.56 3.07 25.23
N ALA A 188 -6.63 3.77 25.61
CA ALA A 188 -7.11 3.88 26.99
C ALA A 188 -5.98 4.22 28.00
N ASP A 189 -5.06 5.11 27.61
CA ASP A 189 -3.84 5.45 28.36
C ASP A 189 -2.98 4.24 28.78
N PHE A 190 -3.02 3.15 27.99
CA PHE A 190 -2.34 1.91 28.34
C PHE A 190 -0.84 2.12 28.56
N ASP A 191 -0.37 1.76 29.75
CA ASP A 191 1.03 1.86 30.12
C ASP A 191 1.84 0.76 29.40
N LEU A 192 2.64 1.16 28.41
CA LEU A 192 3.55 0.28 27.68
C LEU A 192 4.60 -0.40 28.58
N THR A 193 4.79 0.06 29.82
CA THR A 193 5.70 -0.53 30.81
C THR A 193 5.08 -1.67 31.64
N SER A 194 3.77 -1.92 31.51
CA SER A 194 3.10 -3.03 32.20
C SER A 194 3.75 -4.37 31.86
N ALA A 195 4.18 -5.13 32.86
CA ALA A 195 4.78 -6.45 32.66
C ALA A 195 3.75 -7.46 32.12
N ALA A 196 4.23 -8.42 31.34
CA ALA A 196 3.40 -9.57 30.94
C ALA A 196 2.91 -10.33 32.18
N PRO A 197 1.72 -10.96 32.13
CA PRO A 197 1.22 -11.79 33.22
C PRO A 197 2.25 -12.88 33.61
N PRO A 198 2.30 -13.29 34.89
CA PRO A 198 3.22 -14.34 35.33
C PRO A 198 2.96 -15.65 34.57
N ASN A 199 4.04 -16.38 34.22
CA ASN A 199 4.04 -17.61 33.41
C ASN A 199 3.64 -17.44 31.93
N THR A 200 3.64 -16.22 31.40
CA THR A 200 3.46 -15.98 29.97
C THR A 200 4.75 -16.25 29.22
N ASP A 201 4.68 -17.02 28.14
CA ASP A 201 5.78 -17.14 27.19
C ASP A 201 5.94 -15.80 26.44
N LEU A 202 7.09 -15.15 26.61
CA LEU A 202 7.37 -13.82 26.05
C LEU A 202 7.45 -13.82 24.52
N LEU A 203 7.53 -14.99 23.88
CA LEU A 203 7.42 -15.14 22.43
C LEU A 203 5.96 -15.14 21.93
N HIS A 204 4.99 -15.21 22.84
CA HIS A 204 3.57 -15.16 22.50
C HIS A 204 2.92 -13.81 22.82
N HIS A 205 1.88 -13.49 22.06
CA HIS A 205 1.19 -12.21 22.09
C HIS A 205 -0.34 -12.33 22.22
N ASP A 206 -0.87 -13.55 22.34
CA ASP A 206 -2.29 -13.86 22.54
C ASP A 206 -2.87 -13.37 23.87
N TRP A 207 -2.01 -13.08 24.85
CA TRP A 207 -2.39 -12.46 26.13
C TRP A 207 -2.61 -10.94 26.05
N LYS A 208 -2.16 -10.28 24.97
CA LYS A 208 -2.23 -8.82 24.85
C LYS A 208 -3.67 -8.38 24.61
N THR A 209 -4.13 -7.38 25.37
CA THR A 209 -5.44 -6.76 25.13
C THR A 209 -5.41 -5.92 23.83
N PRO A 210 -6.58 -5.63 23.22
CA PRO A 210 -6.63 -4.80 22.01
C PRO A 210 -5.93 -3.44 22.17
N GLU A 211 -6.04 -2.83 23.36
CA GLU A 211 -5.43 -1.54 23.70
C GLU A 211 -3.91 -1.65 23.74
N ARG A 212 -3.37 -2.74 24.29
CA ARG A 212 -1.93 -3.04 24.30
C ARG A 212 -1.40 -3.23 22.87
N VAL A 213 -2.13 -3.98 22.04
CA VAL A 213 -1.76 -4.21 20.64
C VAL A 213 -1.69 -2.89 19.88
N LEU A 214 -2.71 -2.03 20.03
CA LEU A 214 -2.70 -0.69 19.44
C LEU A 214 -1.56 0.18 19.98
N ALA A 215 -1.29 0.17 21.28
CA ALA A 215 -0.23 0.95 21.89
C ALA A 215 1.17 0.58 21.36
N GLU A 216 1.40 -0.70 21.01
CA GLU A 216 2.65 -1.14 20.39
C GLU A 216 2.72 -0.85 18.88
N LEU A 217 1.56 -0.81 18.21
CA LEU A 217 1.48 -0.57 16.77
C LEU A 217 1.56 0.93 16.42
N VAL A 218 1.05 1.79 17.29
CA VAL A 218 0.94 3.23 17.02
C VAL A 218 2.11 4.00 17.62
N VAL A 219 2.69 4.89 16.81
CA VAL A 219 3.80 5.76 17.20
C VAL A 219 3.45 7.22 16.96
N VAL A 220 3.64 8.05 17.98
CA VAL A 220 3.54 9.51 17.85
C VAL A 220 4.85 10.06 17.31
N ASP A 221 4.83 10.60 16.10
CA ASP A 221 6.00 11.23 15.49
C ASP A 221 5.60 12.29 14.45
N SER A 222 6.59 13.09 14.03
CA SER A 222 6.51 13.95 12.85
C SER A 222 6.65 13.11 11.57
N PHE A 223 5.87 13.41 10.54
CA PHE A 223 5.94 12.72 9.25
C PHE A 223 5.49 13.63 8.12
N LYS A 224 5.75 13.18 6.89
CA LYS A 224 5.20 13.75 5.66
C LYS A 224 4.28 12.72 5.04
N THR A 225 3.16 13.16 4.50
CA THR A 225 2.26 12.29 3.74
C THR A 225 2.27 12.68 2.29
N LEU A 226 2.03 11.68 1.44
CA LEU A 226 1.76 11.90 0.05
C LEU A 226 0.31 12.37 -0.09
N ASN A 227 0.11 13.61 -0.55
CA ASN A 227 -1.22 14.18 -0.77
C ASN A 227 -1.51 14.30 -2.28
N ILE A 228 -2.63 13.73 -2.72
CA ILE A 228 -3.11 13.84 -4.10
C ILE A 228 -4.12 14.97 -4.20
N THR A 229 -3.72 16.06 -4.87
CA THR A 229 -4.58 17.24 -5.06
C THR A 229 -5.83 16.94 -5.89
N GLU A 230 -6.93 17.66 -5.64
CA GLU A 230 -8.18 17.55 -6.41
C GLU A 230 -7.96 17.77 -7.92
N ALA A 231 -7.04 18.67 -8.29
CA ALA A 231 -6.69 18.90 -9.68
C ALA A 231 -6.07 17.65 -10.35
N TRP A 232 -5.22 16.91 -9.62
CA TRP A 232 -4.67 15.64 -10.10
C TRP A 232 -5.76 14.57 -10.21
N GLN A 233 -6.65 14.49 -9.22
CA GLN A 233 -7.78 13.56 -9.24
C GLN A 233 -8.67 13.81 -10.47
N SER A 234 -9.15 15.05 -10.63
CA SER A 234 -9.99 15.46 -11.77
C SER A 234 -9.32 15.21 -13.13
N THR A 235 -8.00 15.41 -13.21
CA THR A 235 -7.25 15.14 -14.45
C THR A 235 -7.25 13.64 -14.78
N VAL A 236 -6.95 12.78 -13.80
CA VAL A 236 -6.95 11.34 -14.00
C VAL A 236 -8.36 10.80 -14.27
N ASP A 237 -9.38 11.35 -13.61
CA ASP A 237 -10.78 10.98 -13.85
C ASP A 237 -11.20 11.27 -15.30
N LYS A 238 -10.84 12.44 -15.83
CA LYS A 238 -11.10 12.80 -17.25
C LYS A 238 -10.36 11.88 -18.22
N LEU A 239 -9.10 11.57 -17.94
CA LEU A 239 -8.31 10.64 -18.75
C LEU A 239 -8.94 9.23 -18.75
N GLN A 240 -9.33 8.75 -17.57
CA GLN A 240 -9.96 7.44 -17.40
C GLN A 240 -11.32 7.39 -18.11
N ALA A 241 -12.14 8.44 -18.02
CA ALA A 241 -13.41 8.52 -18.75
C ALA A 241 -13.20 8.48 -20.26
N SER A 242 -12.25 9.27 -20.79
CA SER A 242 -11.93 9.30 -22.21
C SER A 242 -11.40 7.96 -22.73
N LEU A 243 -10.68 7.20 -21.91
CA LEU A 243 -10.20 5.86 -22.25
C LEU A 243 -11.30 4.79 -22.27
N LEU A 244 -12.45 5.04 -21.65
CA LEU A 244 -13.58 4.11 -21.56
C LEU A 244 -14.69 4.41 -22.58
N GLU A 245 -14.54 5.44 -23.40
CA GLU A 245 -15.49 5.77 -24.48
C GLU A 245 -15.57 4.63 -25.51
N GLU A 246 -16.74 4.44 -26.14
CA GLU A 246 -17.07 3.27 -27.00
C GLU A 246 -16.17 3.09 -28.23
N ASN A 247 -15.42 4.12 -28.64
CA ASN A 247 -14.36 4.06 -29.65
C ASN A 247 -13.01 4.50 -29.07
N PRO A 248 -12.41 3.70 -28.17
CA PRO A 248 -11.19 4.11 -27.49
C PRO A 248 -10.02 4.00 -28.48
N MET A 249 -9.66 5.13 -29.09
CA MET A 249 -8.35 5.25 -29.76
C MET A 249 -7.27 4.93 -28.73
N SER A 250 -6.27 4.11 -29.09
CA SER A 250 -5.14 3.82 -28.21
C SER A 250 -4.46 5.13 -27.78
N GLN A 251 -4.68 5.57 -26.54
CA GLN A 251 -4.12 6.85 -26.07
C GLN A 251 -2.70 6.63 -25.54
N LYS A 252 -1.82 7.59 -25.84
CA LYS A 252 -0.46 7.64 -25.30
C LYS A 252 -0.34 8.90 -24.47
N ILE A 253 -0.19 8.73 -23.18
CA ILE A 253 -0.12 9.82 -22.22
C ILE A 253 1.35 10.10 -21.92
N VAL A 254 1.78 11.35 -22.04
CA VAL A 254 3.13 11.79 -21.71
C VAL A 254 3.06 12.77 -20.56
N VAL A 255 3.76 12.47 -19.47
CA VAL A 255 3.86 13.34 -18.30
C VAL A 255 5.22 14.05 -18.35
N CYS A 256 5.23 15.37 -18.48
CA CYS A 256 6.44 16.17 -18.59
C CYS A 256 6.42 17.38 -17.65
N GLY A 257 7.60 17.90 -17.30
CA GLY A 257 7.76 19.03 -16.38
C GLY A 257 9.14 19.08 -15.73
N GLY A 258 9.41 20.15 -14.97
CA GLY A 258 10.70 20.37 -14.30
C GLY A 258 11.09 19.30 -13.28
N LYS A 259 12.32 19.37 -12.76
CA LYS A 259 12.78 18.51 -11.66
C LYS A 259 12.01 18.86 -10.38
N GLY A 260 11.59 17.86 -9.61
CA GLY A 260 10.94 18.06 -8.31
C GLY A 260 9.47 18.49 -8.33
N VAL A 261 8.82 18.59 -9.50
CA VAL A 261 7.40 19.00 -9.60
C VAL A 261 6.39 17.87 -9.31
N GLY A 262 6.85 16.68 -8.93
CA GLY A 262 5.99 15.55 -8.57
C GLY A 262 5.61 14.59 -9.71
N LYS A 263 6.28 14.64 -10.87
CA LYS A 263 5.97 13.79 -12.05
C LYS A 263 5.89 12.30 -11.72
N SER A 264 6.90 11.75 -11.05
CA SER A 264 6.93 10.32 -10.69
C SER A 264 5.78 9.94 -9.77
N THR A 265 5.42 10.82 -8.84
CA THR A 265 4.25 10.64 -7.96
C THR A 265 2.94 10.65 -8.74
N PHE A 266 2.77 11.59 -9.67
CA PHE A 266 1.59 11.63 -10.54
C PHE A 266 1.52 10.40 -11.46
N CYS A 267 2.65 9.95 -12.02
CA CYS A 267 2.75 8.74 -12.81
C CYS A 267 2.34 7.50 -12.02
N ARG A 268 2.81 7.33 -10.77
CA ARG A 268 2.38 6.24 -9.88
C ARG A 268 0.87 6.29 -9.62
N TYR A 269 0.34 7.46 -9.23
CA TYR A 269 -1.09 7.64 -8.98
C TYR A 269 -1.95 7.31 -10.21
N MET A 270 -1.59 7.86 -11.37
CA MET A 270 -2.29 7.60 -12.64
C MET A 270 -2.20 6.12 -13.04
N LEU A 271 -1.01 5.51 -12.95
CA LEU A 271 -0.82 4.09 -13.25
C LEU A 271 -1.71 3.20 -12.37
N ASN A 272 -1.72 3.46 -11.06
CA ASN A 272 -2.52 2.71 -10.09
C ASN A 272 -4.02 2.80 -10.42
N ARG A 273 -4.51 4.00 -10.74
CA ARG A 273 -5.90 4.24 -11.17
C ARG A 273 -6.25 3.53 -12.47
N LEU A 274 -5.35 3.53 -13.45
CA LEU A 274 -5.55 2.86 -14.74
C LEU A 274 -5.53 1.33 -14.59
N LEU A 275 -4.62 0.77 -13.78
CA LEU A 275 -4.55 -0.68 -13.53
C LEU A 275 -5.85 -1.24 -12.96
N ALA A 276 -6.52 -0.47 -12.08
CA ALA A 276 -7.82 -0.84 -11.53
C ALA A 276 -8.94 -0.98 -12.59
N LYS A 277 -8.75 -0.44 -13.81
CA LYS A 277 -9.72 -0.51 -14.90
C LYS A 277 -9.30 -1.41 -16.06
N PHE A 278 -8.02 -1.43 -16.40
CA PHE A 278 -7.54 -2.08 -17.63
C PHE A 278 -6.75 -3.37 -17.41
N GLY A 279 -6.40 -3.72 -16.15
CA GLY A 279 -5.66 -4.94 -15.80
C GLY A 279 -4.19 -4.98 -16.25
N THR A 280 -3.84 -4.33 -17.36
CA THR A 280 -2.46 -4.15 -17.81
C THR A 280 -2.27 -2.74 -18.39
N VAL A 281 -1.17 -2.07 -18.01
CA VAL A 281 -0.80 -0.75 -18.52
C VAL A 281 0.64 -0.77 -19.00
N ALA A 282 0.89 -0.35 -20.24
CA ALA A 282 2.25 -0.20 -20.74
C ALA A 282 2.89 1.07 -20.15
N PHE A 283 4.05 0.92 -19.51
CA PHE A 283 4.76 2.03 -18.87
C PHE A 283 6.15 2.19 -19.50
N LEU A 284 6.38 3.32 -20.16
CA LEU A 284 7.65 3.67 -20.76
C LEU A 284 8.38 4.68 -19.86
N ASP A 285 9.42 4.22 -19.18
CA ASP A 285 10.30 5.06 -18.39
C ASP A 285 11.41 5.64 -19.28
N THR A 286 11.49 6.97 -19.31
CA THR A 286 12.46 7.73 -20.10
C THR A 286 13.34 8.64 -19.26
N ASP A 287 13.24 8.58 -17.92
CA ASP A 287 14.07 9.36 -17.00
C ASP A 287 15.36 8.59 -16.68
N LEU A 288 16.48 9.04 -17.26
CA LEU A 288 17.79 8.43 -17.03
C LEU A 288 18.35 8.71 -15.62
N GLY A 289 17.90 9.77 -14.96
CA GLY A 289 18.43 10.19 -13.67
C GLY A 289 17.76 9.45 -12.53
N GLN A 290 16.43 9.58 -12.45
CA GLN A 290 15.61 9.01 -11.40
C GLN A 290 14.56 8.11 -12.03
N SER A 291 15.02 6.97 -12.57
CA SER A 291 14.13 5.93 -13.08
C SER A 291 13.24 5.37 -11.95
N GLU A 292 12.02 5.03 -12.30
CA GLU A 292 11.01 4.54 -11.35
C GLU A 292 11.13 3.03 -11.12
N LEU A 293 11.41 2.28 -12.18
CA LEU A 293 11.31 0.80 -12.19
C LEU A 293 12.64 0.10 -12.46
N THR A 294 13.66 0.84 -12.87
CA THR A 294 14.96 0.30 -13.25
C THR A 294 16.09 1.10 -12.62
N PRO A 295 17.33 0.57 -12.58
CA PRO A 295 18.49 1.36 -12.23
C PRO A 295 18.65 2.61 -13.11
N SER A 296 19.28 3.66 -12.59
CA SER A 296 19.57 4.89 -13.34
C SER A 296 20.41 4.60 -14.61
N GLY A 297 20.20 5.42 -15.63
CA GLY A 297 20.87 5.32 -16.94
C GLY A 297 20.18 4.41 -17.95
N LEU A 298 19.00 3.89 -17.62
CA LEU A 298 18.19 3.06 -18.52
C LEU A 298 16.98 3.84 -19.03
N VAL A 299 16.62 3.60 -20.30
CA VAL A 299 15.24 3.78 -20.77
C VAL A 299 14.60 2.41 -20.90
N ALA A 300 13.36 2.26 -20.46
CA ALA A 300 12.78 0.94 -20.25
C ALA A 300 11.27 0.90 -20.50
N LEU A 301 10.81 -0.15 -21.19
CA LEU A 301 9.39 -0.42 -21.42
C LEU A 301 8.93 -1.59 -20.54
N HIS A 302 7.87 -1.38 -19.79
CA HIS A 302 7.26 -2.37 -18.89
C HIS A 302 5.80 -2.65 -19.29
N ALA A 303 5.34 -3.87 -19.02
CA ALA A 303 3.91 -4.18 -18.92
C ALA A 303 3.57 -4.27 -17.45
N MET A 304 2.87 -3.27 -16.94
CA MET A 304 2.48 -3.21 -15.54
C MET A 304 1.18 -3.98 -15.37
N THR A 305 1.16 -4.91 -14.42
CA THR A 305 -0.03 -5.66 -14.00
C THR A 305 -0.31 -5.49 -12.50
N THR A 306 0.60 -4.84 -11.78
CA THR A 306 0.51 -4.61 -10.34
C THR A 306 0.84 -3.14 -10.04
N PRO A 307 0.05 -2.46 -9.19
CA PRO A 307 0.28 -1.05 -8.83
C PRO A 307 1.61 -0.85 -8.11
N LEU A 308 2.00 0.43 -8.04
CA LEU A 308 3.25 0.88 -7.41
C LEU A 308 2.92 1.52 -6.06
N LEU A 309 3.01 0.72 -4.98
CA LEU A 309 2.73 1.15 -3.60
C LEU A 309 4.03 1.32 -2.79
N GLY A 310 4.83 2.30 -3.19
CA GLY A 310 6.09 2.63 -2.50
C GLY A 310 6.98 3.55 -3.33
N PRO A 311 8.19 3.86 -2.86
CA PRO A 311 9.22 4.60 -3.61
C PRO A 311 9.91 3.73 -4.67
N GLY A 312 10.49 4.34 -5.71
CA GLY A 312 11.08 3.64 -6.88
C GLY A 312 11.94 2.41 -6.56
N PHE A 313 12.81 2.51 -5.56
CA PHE A 313 13.71 1.41 -5.19
C PHE A 313 12.98 0.17 -4.65
N SER A 314 11.76 0.33 -4.12
CA SER A 314 10.97 -0.76 -3.51
C SER A 314 10.26 -1.64 -4.52
N HIS A 315 10.22 -1.24 -5.80
CA HIS A 315 9.40 -1.91 -6.81
C HIS A 315 10.13 -2.00 -8.15
N MET A 316 11.44 -2.23 -8.14
CA MET A 316 12.19 -2.52 -9.36
C MET A 316 11.61 -3.74 -10.07
N LYS A 317 11.39 -3.61 -11.39
CA LYS A 317 10.80 -4.67 -12.22
C LYS A 317 11.65 -4.94 -13.45
N ASN A 318 11.59 -6.18 -13.91
CA ASN A 318 12.21 -6.55 -15.17
C ASN A 318 11.43 -5.91 -16.34
N PRO A 319 12.09 -5.08 -17.17
CA PRO A 319 11.44 -4.51 -18.34
C PRO A 319 11.25 -5.57 -19.42
N ILE A 320 10.28 -5.34 -20.31
CA ILE A 320 10.15 -6.09 -21.57
C ILE A 320 11.41 -5.88 -22.41
N ARG A 321 11.88 -4.63 -22.44
CA ARG A 321 13.14 -4.23 -23.05
C ARG A 321 13.61 -2.93 -22.43
N SER A 322 14.91 -2.81 -22.22
CA SER A 322 15.57 -1.58 -21.83
C SER A 322 16.83 -1.34 -22.67
N PHE A 323 17.30 -0.09 -22.67
CA PHE A 323 18.56 0.32 -23.28
C PHE A 323 19.36 1.14 -22.29
N PHE A 324 20.61 0.73 -22.06
CA PHE A 324 21.54 1.46 -21.22
C PHE A 324 22.17 2.60 -22.01
N CYS A 325 21.92 3.84 -21.58
CA CYS A 325 22.41 5.04 -22.25
C CYS A 325 23.78 5.50 -21.75
N GLY A 326 24.42 4.74 -20.84
CA GLY A 326 25.78 5.03 -20.37
C GLY A 326 25.91 6.18 -19.36
N ASN A 327 24.87 6.99 -19.17
CA ASN A 327 24.85 8.10 -18.22
C ASN A 327 23.42 8.44 -17.79
N THR A 328 23.30 9.32 -16.79
CA THR A 328 22.03 9.81 -16.23
C THR A 328 21.53 11.10 -16.90
N ASN A 329 22.33 11.72 -17.77
CA ASN A 329 21.96 12.90 -18.52
C ASN A 329 21.75 12.57 -20.01
N PRO A 330 20.55 12.74 -20.58
CA PRO A 330 20.29 12.48 -21.99
C PRO A 330 21.08 13.41 -22.93
N GLY A 331 21.60 14.54 -22.43
CA GLY A 331 22.44 15.46 -23.20
C GLY A 331 23.81 14.91 -23.59
N ASN A 332 24.27 13.81 -22.99
CA ASN A 332 25.58 13.24 -23.30
C ASN A 332 25.61 12.52 -24.65
N ASP A 333 24.53 11.83 -25.02
CA ASP A 333 24.31 11.27 -26.35
C ASP A 333 22.81 11.33 -26.69
N PRO A 334 22.31 12.50 -27.13
CA PRO A 334 20.89 12.69 -27.42
C PRO A 334 20.42 11.82 -28.59
N LEU A 335 21.30 11.51 -29.54
CA LEU A 335 20.97 10.69 -30.71
C LEU A 335 20.72 9.24 -30.31
N TYR A 336 21.59 8.66 -29.46
CA TYR A 336 21.40 7.33 -28.93
C TYR A 336 20.15 7.25 -28.05
N TYR A 337 19.97 8.21 -27.13
CA TYR A 337 18.77 8.28 -26.29
C TYR A 337 17.49 8.29 -27.12
N MET A 338 17.39 9.16 -28.14
CA MET A 338 16.24 9.21 -29.04
C MET A 338 16.04 7.90 -29.81
N LYS A 339 17.14 7.26 -30.27
CA LYS A 339 17.08 5.97 -30.96
C LYS A 339 16.53 4.87 -30.04
N ALA A 340 16.98 4.84 -28.78
CA ALA A 340 16.51 3.90 -27.78
C ALA A 340 15.02 4.05 -27.49
N VAL A 341 14.55 5.29 -27.22
CA VAL A 341 13.12 5.58 -27.00
C VAL A 341 12.27 5.20 -28.22
N LYS A 342 12.70 5.56 -29.44
CA LYS A 342 12.00 5.18 -30.68
C LYS A 342 11.91 3.66 -30.86
N SER A 343 12.96 2.93 -30.48
CA SER A 343 13.00 1.47 -30.53
C SER A 343 11.97 0.84 -29.57
N LEU A 344 11.87 1.36 -28.34
CA LEU A 344 10.86 0.93 -27.37
C LEU A 344 9.44 1.24 -27.82
N LEU A 345 9.20 2.42 -28.40
CA LEU A 345 7.88 2.76 -28.97
C LEU A 345 7.50 1.86 -30.16
N ARG A 346 8.47 1.46 -30.99
CA ARG A 346 8.23 0.49 -32.06
C ARG A 346 7.89 -0.89 -31.48
N LEU A 347 8.61 -1.33 -30.46
CA LEU A 347 8.31 -2.58 -29.77
C LEU A 347 6.90 -2.58 -29.17
N TYR A 348 6.49 -1.49 -28.52
CA TYR A 348 5.13 -1.32 -28.02
C TYR A 348 4.09 -1.49 -29.13
N LYS A 349 4.28 -0.82 -30.29
CA LYS A 349 3.37 -0.95 -31.44
C LYS A 349 3.29 -2.38 -31.98
N VAL A 350 4.41 -3.11 -32.04
CA VAL A 350 4.40 -4.50 -32.51
C VAL A 350 3.64 -5.40 -31.53
N LYS A 351 3.86 -5.20 -30.22
CA LYS A 351 3.28 -6.07 -29.18
C LYS A 351 1.79 -5.83 -28.95
N TRP A 352 1.34 -4.58 -29.00
CA TRP A 352 -0.06 -4.21 -28.68
C TRP A 352 -0.82 -3.50 -29.80
N GLY A 353 -0.13 -3.02 -30.83
CA GLY A 353 -0.79 -2.31 -31.94
C GLY A 353 -1.54 -3.22 -32.93
N ASN A 354 -1.25 -4.52 -32.94
CA ASN A 354 -1.92 -5.48 -33.83
C ASN A 354 -3.19 -6.10 -33.24
N GLN A 355 -3.41 -6.00 -31.92
CA GLN A 355 -4.58 -6.62 -31.27
C GLN A 355 -5.92 -5.99 -31.69
N ASN A 356 -5.92 -4.73 -32.16
CA ASN A 356 -7.13 -4.10 -32.70
C ASN A 356 -7.51 -4.59 -34.11
N ASN A 357 -6.62 -5.29 -34.82
CA ASN A 357 -6.90 -5.78 -36.17
C ASN A 357 -7.38 -7.24 -36.21
N ASP A 358 -7.10 -8.04 -35.18
CA ASP A 358 -7.50 -9.44 -35.15
C ASP A 358 -8.95 -9.60 -34.66
N ASN A 359 -9.41 -8.77 -33.71
CA ASN A 359 -10.83 -8.75 -33.31
C ASN A 359 -11.78 -8.27 -34.43
N ALA A 360 -11.27 -7.54 -35.43
CA ALA A 360 -12.05 -7.11 -36.60
C ALA A 360 -12.11 -8.17 -37.72
N ARG A 361 -11.39 -9.30 -37.59
CA ARG A 361 -11.36 -10.39 -38.58
C ARG A 361 -12.20 -11.60 -38.20
N ASP A 362 -12.56 -11.74 -36.92
CA ASP A 362 -13.46 -12.80 -36.45
C ASP A 362 -14.95 -12.40 -36.51
N GLU A 363 -15.26 -11.16 -36.89
CA GLU A 363 -16.64 -10.66 -37.11
C GLU A 363 -16.98 -10.42 -38.60
N SER A 364 -16.12 -10.82 -39.54
CA SER A 364 -16.32 -10.60 -41.00
C SER A 364 -16.68 -11.85 -41.78
#